data_AF-A0A3B8VN98-F1
#
_entry.id   AF-A0A3B8VN98-F1
#
_cell.length_a   1.000
_cell.length_b   1.000
_cell.length_c   1.000
_cell.angle_alpha   90.00
_cell.angle_beta   90.00
_cell.angle_gamma   90.00
#
_symmetry.space_group_name_H-M   'P 1'
#
loop_
_entity.id
_entity.type
_entity.pdbx_description
1 polymer ?
#
loop_
_entity_poly.entity_id
_entity_poly.type
_entity_poly.pdbx_seq_one_letter_code
_entity_poly.pdbx_strand_id
1 'polypeptide(L)'
;QINPSFESRGRQTARIAINSLKLHNFGVMTEKGTHGETDATAFAEEVTKLGGDIRYFFAEDFASSGYFVGDQTPWFANDQALVDTTLFVVDTLDAVYFPYTGEVAGTLLNLTLTGLEQYNPNYVILGNDEMMYVDHSRDRLRRLNMMYTTSSTNIQEGTEEVINFRDDYVNRSGVEPNTFSYLGYDIGKYYLNAISQIANPDDFTIFLPHLEPFNGVSTSINFGDDNSNDALNLYQITLDGIKSIKVD
;
A
#
# COMPACT_ATOMS: atom_id res chain seq x y z
N GLN A 1 15.46 -9.14 2.14
CA GLN A 1 14.34 -9.38 1.22
C GLN A 1 13.95 -8.07 0.54
N ILE A 2 14.01 -7.98 -0.80
CA ILE A 2 13.75 -6.72 -1.52
C ILE A 2 12.27 -6.34 -1.54
N ASN A 3 11.36 -7.32 -1.60
CA ASN A 3 9.95 -7.05 -1.43
C ASN A 3 9.64 -6.92 0.07
N PRO A 4 8.95 -5.87 0.52
CA PRO A 4 8.54 -5.77 1.92
C PRO A 4 7.73 -6.98 2.37
N SER A 5 8.00 -7.44 3.59
CA SER A 5 7.12 -8.42 4.25
C SER A 5 5.73 -7.81 4.44
N PHE A 6 4.68 -8.62 4.53
CA PHE A 6 3.32 -8.09 4.77
C PHE A 6 3.22 -7.36 6.12
N GLU A 7 3.98 -7.82 7.12
CA GLU A 7 4.08 -7.17 8.41
C GLU A 7 4.76 -5.78 8.31
N SER A 8 5.86 -5.68 7.55
CA SER A 8 6.50 -4.39 7.24
C SER A 8 5.54 -3.46 6.50
N ARG A 9 4.80 -3.98 5.51
CA ARG A 9 3.82 -3.18 4.76
C ARG A 9 2.79 -2.52 5.68
N GLY A 10 2.23 -3.29 6.61
CA GLY A 10 1.21 -2.80 7.53
C GLY A 10 1.75 -1.69 8.41
N ARG A 11 2.93 -1.90 9.00
CA ARG A 11 3.62 -0.88 9.82
C ARG A 11 3.92 0.39 9.04
N GLN A 12 4.48 0.26 7.84
CA GLN A 12 4.87 1.41 7.04
C GLN A 12 3.64 2.17 6.53
N THR A 13 2.56 1.46 6.19
CA THR A 13 1.27 2.09 5.85
C THR A 13 0.70 2.87 7.03
N ALA A 14 0.78 2.33 8.26
CA ALA A 14 0.35 3.03 9.48
C ALA A 14 1.17 4.31 9.73
N ARG A 15 2.50 4.23 9.54
CA ARG A 15 3.40 5.39 9.64
C ARG A 15 3.06 6.47 8.63
N ILE A 16 2.85 6.10 7.37
CA ILE A 16 2.43 7.03 6.32
C ILE A 16 1.09 7.70 6.69
N ALA A 17 0.12 6.91 7.12
CA ALA A 17 -1.21 7.39 7.46
C ALA A 17 -1.21 8.38 8.63
N ILE A 18 -0.48 8.09 9.70
CA ILE A 18 -0.44 8.96 10.89
C ILE A 18 0.54 10.12 10.70
N ASN A 19 1.77 9.84 10.28
CA ASN A 19 2.82 10.86 10.30
C ASN A 19 2.71 11.81 9.12
N SER A 20 2.30 11.32 7.95
CA SER A 20 2.31 12.13 6.72
C SER A 20 0.91 12.60 6.35
N LEU A 21 -0.11 11.73 6.49
CA LEU A 21 -1.51 12.11 6.21
C LEU A 21 -2.25 12.70 7.43
N LYS A 22 -1.67 12.62 8.64
CA LYS A 22 -2.25 13.17 9.88
C LYS A 22 -3.63 12.58 10.22
N LEU A 23 -3.84 11.30 9.89
CA LEU A 23 -5.06 10.55 10.18
C LEU A 23 -4.96 9.91 11.58
N HIS A 24 -6.09 9.78 12.29
CA HIS A 24 -6.08 9.29 13.67
C HIS A 24 -7.08 8.15 13.94
N ASN A 25 -8.27 8.19 13.35
CA ASN A 25 -9.32 7.19 13.58
C ASN A 25 -9.46 6.28 12.36
N PHE A 26 -9.26 4.98 12.56
CA PHE A 26 -9.21 4.00 11.47
C PHE A 26 -10.24 2.89 11.62
N GLY A 27 -10.84 2.51 10.50
CA GLY A 27 -11.47 1.20 10.32
C GLY A 27 -10.56 0.27 9.54
N VAL A 28 -10.56 -1.03 9.83
CA VAL A 28 -9.76 -2.03 9.12
C VAL A 28 -10.64 -3.22 8.75
N MET A 29 -10.53 -3.70 7.52
CA MET A 29 -11.21 -4.92 7.08
C MET A 29 -10.34 -5.75 6.14
N THR A 30 -10.29 -7.06 6.39
CA THR A 30 -9.41 -7.99 5.66
C THR A 30 -10.01 -9.41 5.62
N GLU A 31 -9.47 -10.26 4.74
CA GLU A 31 -9.83 -11.68 4.67
C GLU A 31 -8.95 -12.49 5.64
N LYS A 32 -9.60 -13.29 6.48
CA LYS A 32 -8.97 -14.15 7.47
C LYS A 32 -8.14 -15.26 6.80
N GLY A 33 -7.01 -15.59 7.40
CA GLY A 33 -6.10 -16.63 6.93
C GLY A 33 -5.27 -16.22 5.72
N THR A 34 -5.31 -14.95 5.31
CA THR A 34 -4.52 -14.43 4.19
C THR A 34 -3.34 -13.59 4.66
N HIS A 35 -2.41 -13.30 3.75
CA HIS A 35 -1.35 -12.32 3.99
C HIS A 35 -1.89 -10.93 4.32
N GLY A 36 -3.09 -10.60 3.85
CA GLY A 36 -3.82 -9.39 4.19
C GLY A 36 -4.18 -9.29 5.67
N GLU A 37 -4.40 -10.41 6.36
CA GLU A 37 -4.62 -10.42 7.82
C GLU A 37 -3.34 -10.06 8.57
N THR A 38 -2.19 -10.53 8.08
CA THR A 38 -0.87 -10.15 8.63
C THR A 38 -0.61 -8.65 8.45
N ASP A 39 -0.90 -8.13 7.27
CA ASP A 39 -0.76 -6.71 6.93
C ASP A 39 -1.69 -5.84 7.80
N ALA A 40 -2.98 -6.19 7.87
CA ALA A 40 -3.97 -5.52 8.71
C ALA A 40 -3.59 -5.49 10.20
N THR A 41 -3.13 -6.62 10.72
CA THR A 41 -2.74 -6.74 12.14
C THR A 41 -1.54 -5.85 12.44
N ALA A 42 -0.50 -5.90 11.62
CA ALA A 42 0.68 -5.06 11.78
C ALA A 42 0.36 -3.56 11.65
N PHE A 43 -0.56 -3.19 10.75
CA PHE A 43 -1.09 -1.84 10.64
C PHE A 43 -1.79 -1.41 11.94
N ALA A 44 -2.71 -2.22 12.47
CA ALA A 44 -3.47 -1.91 13.67
C ALA A 44 -2.59 -1.73 14.92
N GLU A 45 -1.59 -2.61 15.08
CA GLU A 45 -0.61 -2.53 16.16
C GLU A 45 0.24 -1.25 16.07
N GLU A 46 0.74 -0.92 14.88
CA GLU A 46 1.57 0.28 14.69
C GLU A 46 0.76 1.57 14.79
N VAL A 47 -0.50 1.60 14.31
CA VAL A 47 -1.43 2.72 14.54
C VAL A 47 -1.58 3.00 16.03
N THR A 48 -1.85 1.96 16.82
CA THR A 48 -2.04 2.07 18.27
C THR A 48 -0.76 2.56 18.94
N LYS A 49 0.40 2.04 18.54
CA LYS A 49 1.71 2.45 19.05
C LYS A 49 2.04 3.92 18.73
N LEU A 50 1.58 4.43 17.59
CA LEU A 50 1.75 5.82 17.18
C LEU A 50 0.68 6.76 17.76
N GLY A 51 -0.25 6.25 18.57
CA GLY A 51 -1.29 7.02 19.25
C GLY A 51 -2.54 7.30 18.42
N GLY A 52 -2.76 6.56 17.34
CA GLY A 52 -4.05 6.52 16.64
C GLY A 52 -4.99 5.44 17.22
N ASP A 53 -6.24 5.46 16.77
CA ASP A 53 -7.32 4.60 17.25
C ASP A 53 -7.85 3.68 16.15
N ILE A 54 -7.88 2.38 16.39
CA ILE A 54 -8.61 1.40 15.58
C ILE A 54 -10.04 1.30 16.12
N ARG A 55 -10.98 1.96 15.44
CA ARG A 55 -12.40 1.96 15.82
C ARG A 55 -13.09 0.64 15.50
N TYR A 56 -12.73 0.06 14.36
CA TYR A 56 -13.28 -1.20 13.88
C TYR A 56 -12.18 -2.05 13.26
N PHE A 57 -12.19 -3.34 13.54
CA PHE A 57 -11.28 -4.31 12.95
C PHE A 57 -12.05 -5.58 12.60
N PHE A 58 -12.18 -5.86 11.30
CA PHE A 58 -12.87 -7.03 10.79
C PHE A 58 -11.90 -7.94 10.04
N ALA A 59 -11.68 -9.14 10.56
CA ALA A 59 -10.95 -10.21 9.89
C ALA A 59 -11.88 -11.41 9.73
N GLU A 60 -12.59 -11.43 8.60
CA GLU A 60 -13.69 -12.36 8.34
C GLU A 60 -13.28 -13.43 7.34
N ASP A 61 -13.93 -14.59 7.42
CA ASP A 61 -13.87 -15.62 6.38
C ASP A 61 -14.97 -15.32 5.35
N PHE A 62 -14.72 -14.37 4.45
CA PHE A 62 -15.71 -13.98 3.45
C PHE A 62 -15.99 -15.12 2.47
N ALA A 63 -15.03 -16.04 2.25
CA ALA A 63 -15.29 -17.23 1.44
C ALA A 63 -16.47 -18.06 1.99
N SER A 64 -16.56 -18.21 3.32
CA SER A 64 -17.65 -18.92 3.98
C SER A 64 -19.02 -18.25 3.84
N SER A 65 -19.06 -16.93 3.62
CA SER A 65 -20.28 -16.14 3.44
C SER A 65 -20.64 -15.87 1.98
N GLY A 66 -19.95 -16.50 1.02
CA GLY A 66 -20.15 -16.24 -0.40
C GLY A 66 -19.66 -14.85 -0.83
N TYR A 67 -18.64 -14.34 -0.15
CA TYR A 67 -18.01 -13.02 -0.33
C TYR A 67 -18.94 -11.85 0.00
N PHE A 68 -19.91 -12.06 0.88
CA PHE A 68 -20.80 -11.00 1.34
C PHE A 68 -20.10 -10.09 2.35
N VAL A 69 -19.99 -8.80 2.02
CA VAL A 69 -19.36 -7.75 2.85
C VAL A 69 -20.36 -6.79 3.51
N GLY A 70 -21.65 -6.99 3.25
CA GLY A 70 -22.70 -6.03 3.63
C GLY A 70 -22.99 -5.96 5.13
N ASP A 71 -22.49 -6.90 5.93
CA ASP A 71 -22.60 -6.85 7.39
C ASP A 71 -21.58 -5.86 8.00
N GLN A 72 -20.43 -5.67 7.33
CA GLN A 72 -19.32 -4.85 7.80
C GLN A 72 -19.38 -3.43 7.20
N THR A 73 -19.74 -3.27 5.93
CA THR A 73 -19.73 -1.94 5.28
C THR A 73 -20.57 -0.85 5.96
N PRO A 74 -21.71 -1.14 6.64
CA PRO A 74 -22.46 -0.12 7.38
C PRO A 74 -21.66 0.52 8.53
N TRP A 75 -20.72 -0.21 9.15
CA TRP A 75 -19.85 0.31 10.21
C TRP A 75 -18.87 1.37 9.69
N PHE A 76 -18.68 1.42 8.36
CA PHE A 76 -17.84 2.40 7.68
C PHE A 76 -18.67 3.49 6.99
N ALA A 77 -19.95 3.68 7.33
CA ALA A 77 -20.80 4.65 6.64
C ALA A 77 -20.40 6.13 6.91
N ASN A 78 -19.83 6.42 8.07
CA ASN A 78 -19.50 7.77 8.57
C ASN A 78 -20.62 8.82 8.39
N ASP A 79 -21.90 8.40 8.47
CA ASP A 79 -23.07 9.23 8.21
C ASP A 79 -23.85 9.52 9.50
N GLN A 80 -23.87 10.79 9.90
CA GLN A 80 -24.56 11.28 11.09
C GLN A 80 -26.07 11.00 11.08
N ALA A 81 -26.72 10.96 9.91
CA ALA A 81 -28.15 10.66 9.82
C ALA A 81 -28.46 9.18 10.10
N LEU A 82 -27.52 8.28 9.77
CA LEU A 82 -27.57 6.87 10.18
C LEU A 82 -27.28 6.75 11.69
N VAL A 83 -26.32 7.51 12.23
CA VAL A 83 -26.03 7.56 13.68
C VAL A 83 -27.27 7.92 14.52
N ASP A 84 -28.12 8.82 14.03
CA ASP A 84 -29.29 9.30 14.78
C ASP A 84 -30.55 8.42 14.61
N THR A 85 -30.60 7.58 13.57
CA THR A 85 -31.81 6.78 13.23
C THR A 85 -31.64 5.27 13.36
N THR A 86 -30.41 4.79 13.57
CA THR A 86 -30.10 3.37 13.73
C THR A 86 -29.27 3.10 14.99
N LEU A 87 -29.25 1.84 15.46
CA LEU A 87 -28.43 1.38 16.59
C LEU A 87 -26.91 1.46 16.32
N PHE A 88 -26.48 2.02 15.20
CA PHE A 88 -25.09 2.12 14.78
C PHE A 88 -24.48 3.42 15.31
N VAL A 89 -23.68 3.33 16.38
CA VAL A 89 -22.76 4.42 16.74
C VAL A 89 -21.61 4.36 15.75
N VAL A 90 -21.63 5.24 14.76
CA VAL A 90 -20.50 5.39 13.82
C VAL A 90 -19.55 6.40 14.43
N ASP A 91 -18.42 5.91 14.92
CA ASP A 91 -17.31 6.79 15.31
C ASP A 91 -16.78 7.50 14.06
N THR A 92 -16.40 8.77 14.21
CA THR A 92 -15.87 9.54 13.08
C THR A 92 -14.56 8.92 12.62
N LEU A 93 -14.55 8.32 11.42
CA LEU A 93 -13.35 7.76 10.81
C LEU A 93 -12.63 8.81 9.98
N ASP A 94 -11.30 8.83 10.07
CA ASP A 94 -10.42 9.59 9.18
C ASP A 94 -9.99 8.74 7.97
N ALA A 95 -9.90 7.43 8.16
CA ALA A 95 -9.64 6.48 7.09
C ALA A 95 -10.17 5.06 7.36
N VAL A 96 -10.27 4.28 6.29
CA VAL A 96 -10.44 2.82 6.34
C VAL A 96 -9.32 2.14 5.57
N TYR A 97 -8.84 1.00 6.05
CA TYR A 97 -7.76 0.24 5.43
C TYR A 97 -8.23 -1.16 5.01
N PHE A 98 -8.03 -1.47 3.72
CA PHE A 98 -8.44 -2.74 3.10
C PHE A 98 -7.26 -3.47 2.45
N PRO A 99 -6.39 -4.14 3.23
CA PRO A 99 -5.25 -4.89 2.71
C PRO A 99 -5.66 -6.27 2.20
N TYR A 100 -6.67 -6.37 1.33
CA TYR A 100 -7.01 -7.66 0.74
C TYR A 100 -5.82 -8.19 -0.09
N THR A 101 -5.63 -9.51 -0.08
CA THR A 101 -4.56 -10.18 -0.83
C THR A 101 -5.04 -11.53 -1.34
N GLY A 102 -4.34 -12.07 -2.34
CA GLY A 102 -4.65 -13.38 -2.93
C GLY A 102 -5.66 -13.30 -4.06
N GLU A 103 -6.07 -14.46 -4.56
CA GLU A 103 -6.83 -14.58 -5.82
C GLU A 103 -8.18 -13.84 -5.82
N VAL A 104 -8.79 -13.67 -4.64
CA VAL A 104 -10.11 -13.06 -4.47
C VAL A 104 -10.05 -11.58 -4.07
N ALA A 105 -8.85 -11.01 -3.90
CA ALA A 105 -8.67 -9.67 -3.37
C ALA A 105 -9.38 -8.60 -4.20
N GLY A 106 -9.18 -8.62 -5.52
CA GLY A 106 -9.86 -7.68 -6.44
C GLY A 106 -11.38 -7.78 -6.38
N THR A 107 -11.95 -8.98 -6.16
CA THR A 107 -13.40 -9.16 -6.00
C THR A 107 -13.88 -8.58 -4.68
N LEU A 108 -13.27 -8.95 -3.56
CA LEU A 108 -13.62 -8.44 -2.23
C LEU A 108 -13.52 -6.91 -2.17
N LEU A 109 -12.46 -6.37 -2.77
CA LEU A 109 -12.23 -4.94 -2.78
C LEU A 109 -13.27 -4.21 -3.62
N ASN A 110 -13.62 -4.70 -4.82
CA ASN A 110 -14.70 -4.11 -5.61
C ASN A 110 -16.07 -4.17 -4.90
N LEU A 111 -16.40 -5.29 -4.25
CA LEU A 111 -17.64 -5.43 -3.48
C LEU A 111 -17.67 -4.44 -2.32
N THR A 112 -16.56 -4.32 -1.59
CA THR A 112 -16.41 -3.38 -0.48
C THR A 112 -16.60 -1.94 -0.96
N LEU A 113 -15.87 -1.52 -2.00
CA LEU A 113 -15.97 -0.17 -2.56
C LEU A 113 -17.38 0.15 -3.04
N THR A 114 -18.04 -0.80 -3.71
CA THR A 114 -19.45 -0.65 -4.14
C THR A 114 -20.38 -0.45 -2.94
N GLY A 115 -20.17 -1.21 -1.87
CA GLY A 115 -20.90 -1.06 -0.62
C GLY A 115 -20.66 0.28 0.09
N LEU A 116 -19.53 0.95 -0.14
CA LEU A 116 -19.22 2.26 0.44
C LEU A 116 -19.74 3.43 -0.40
N GLU A 117 -19.88 3.27 -1.72
CA GLU A 117 -20.36 4.32 -2.62
C GLU A 117 -21.75 4.87 -2.23
N GLN A 118 -22.59 4.03 -1.64
CA GLN A 118 -23.93 4.43 -1.18
C GLN A 118 -23.89 5.42 -0.01
N TYR A 119 -22.81 5.42 0.79
CA TYR A 119 -22.66 6.29 1.96
C TYR A 119 -21.92 7.59 1.63
N ASN A 120 -21.22 7.64 0.49
CA ASN A 120 -20.42 8.79 0.06
C ASN A 120 -19.50 9.31 1.20
N PRO A 121 -18.64 8.45 1.75
CA PRO A 121 -17.86 8.78 2.93
C PRO A 121 -16.88 9.93 2.65
N ASN A 122 -16.60 10.72 3.68
CA ASN A 122 -15.65 11.83 3.65
C ASN A 122 -14.25 11.49 4.16
N TYR A 123 -13.96 10.21 4.41
CA TYR A 123 -12.66 9.71 4.87
C TYR A 123 -11.79 9.20 3.70
N VAL A 124 -10.52 8.87 3.99
CA VAL A 124 -9.60 8.24 3.04
C VAL A 124 -9.78 6.72 3.03
N ILE A 125 -9.87 6.11 1.84
CA ILE A 125 -9.80 4.66 1.68
C ILE A 125 -8.35 4.30 1.33
N LEU A 126 -7.69 3.59 2.23
CA LEU A 126 -6.33 3.07 2.08
C LEU A 126 -6.38 1.60 1.63
N GLY A 127 -5.46 1.23 0.75
CA GLY A 127 -5.25 -0.16 0.33
C GLY A 127 -3.80 -0.45 -0.05
N ASN A 128 -3.56 -1.64 -0.58
CA ASN A 128 -2.29 -2.05 -1.17
C ASN A 128 -2.38 -2.02 -2.72
N ASP A 129 -1.41 -2.64 -3.40
CA ASP A 129 -1.34 -2.79 -4.86
C ASP A 129 -2.64 -3.26 -5.52
N GLU A 130 -3.50 -3.99 -4.82
CA GLU A 130 -4.78 -4.48 -5.35
C GLU A 130 -5.72 -3.33 -5.79
N MET A 131 -5.55 -2.13 -5.23
CA MET A 131 -6.26 -0.93 -5.66
C MET A 131 -5.99 -0.53 -7.10
N MET A 132 -4.90 -1.00 -7.71
CA MET A 132 -4.61 -0.73 -9.12
C MET A 132 -5.52 -1.52 -10.07
N TYR A 133 -6.14 -2.60 -9.60
CA TYR A 133 -6.90 -3.55 -10.44
C TYR A 133 -8.42 -3.45 -10.28
N VAL A 134 -8.91 -2.56 -9.42
CA VAL A 134 -10.35 -2.34 -9.23
C VAL A 134 -10.95 -1.43 -10.32
N ASP A 135 -12.27 -1.41 -10.43
CA ASP A 135 -12.94 -0.44 -11.29
C ASP A 135 -12.65 0.99 -10.80
N HIS A 136 -12.19 1.86 -11.72
CA HIS A 136 -11.95 3.30 -11.50
C HIS A 136 -12.93 4.15 -12.30
N SER A 137 -14.19 3.73 -12.38
CA SER A 137 -15.24 4.52 -13.01
C SER A 137 -15.32 5.94 -12.44
N ARG A 138 -15.69 6.89 -13.30
CA ARG A 138 -15.76 8.31 -12.93
C ARG A 138 -16.69 8.58 -11.75
N ASP A 139 -17.73 7.77 -11.59
CA ASP A 139 -18.69 7.93 -10.50
C ASP A 139 -18.12 7.47 -9.16
N ARG A 140 -17.37 6.34 -9.13
CA ARG A 140 -16.62 5.93 -7.95
C ARG A 140 -15.58 6.96 -7.55
N LEU A 141 -14.76 7.43 -8.50
CA LEU A 141 -13.71 8.43 -8.24
C LEU A 141 -14.22 9.79 -7.78
N ARG A 142 -15.51 10.10 -8.01
CA ARG A 142 -16.15 11.31 -7.47
C ARG A 142 -16.65 11.14 -6.04
N ARG A 143 -16.91 9.91 -5.61
CA ARG A 143 -17.49 9.59 -4.29
C ARG A 143 -16.43 9.15 -3.28
N LEU A 144 -15.38 8.49 -3.76
CA LEU A 144 -14.40 7.82 -2.91
C LEU A 144 -13.02 8.47 -3.09
N ASN A 145 -12.39 8.83 -1.96
CA ASN A 145 -10.99 9.25 -1.92
C ASN A 145 -10.09 8.03 -1.69
N MET A 146 -9.56 7.44 -2.77
CA MET A 146 -8.79 6.20 -2.71
C MET A 146 -7.29 6.44 -2.83
N MET A 147 -6.53 5.84 -1.94
CA MET A 147 -5.08 5.85 -1.93
C MET A 147 -4.54 4.44 -1.67
N TYR A 148 -3.34 4.16 -2.14
CA TYR A 148 -2.69 2.88 -1.89
C TYR A 148 -1.19 3.02 -1.70
N THR A 149 -0.63 2.11 -0.94
CA THR A 149 0.80 2.01 -0.69
C THR A 149 1.42 0.85 -1.46
N THR A 150 2.60 1.06 -2.02
CA THR A 150 3.34 0.05 -2.77
C THR A 150 4.85 0.26 -2.67
N SER A 151 5.63 -0.82 -2.73
CA SER A 151 7.09 -0.73 -2.87
C SER A 151 7.54 -0.44 -4.31
N SER A 152 6.63 -0.56 -5.26
CA SER A 152 6.90 -0.30 -6.68
C SER A 152 6.83 1.19 -6.97
N THR A 153 7.68 1.65 -7.88
CA THR A 153 7.58 3.00 -8.44
C THR A 153 6.98 2.93 -9.83
N ASN A 154 6.18 3.93 -10.20
CA ASN A 154 5.79 4.09 -11.59
C ASN A 154 7.04 4.40 -12.41
N ILE A 155 7.39 3.48 -13.32
CA ILE A 155 8.51 3.65 -14.24
C ILE A 155 8.25 4.89 -15.09
N GLN A 156 9.12 5.89 -14.93
CA GLN A 156 9.00 7.14 -15.67
C GLN A 156 9.69 6.99 -17.03
N GLU A 157 8.96 6.41 -17.99
CA GLU A 157 9.43 6.08 -19.36
C GLU A 157 10.12 7.22 -20.11
N GLY A 158 9.84 8.49 -19.75
CA GLY A 158 10.45 9.66 -20.36
C GLY A 158 11.75 10.15 -19.71
N THR A 159 12.23 9.51 -18.64
CA THR A 159 13.45 9.93 -17.95
C THR A 159 14.69 9.40 -18.65
N GLU A 160 15.77 10.19 -18.62
CA GLU A 160 17.05 9.80 -19.23
C GLU A 160 17.57 8.47 -18.66
N GLU A 161 17.40 8.23 -17.36
CA GLU A 161 17.81 6.99 -16.72
C GLU A 161 17.07 5.77 -17.27
N VAL A 162 15.74 5.86 -17.42
CA VAL A 162 14.92 4.77 -17.97
C VAL A 162 15.24 4.54 -19.45
N ILE A 163 15.37 5.61 -20.23
CA ILE A 163 15.74 5.54 -21.66
C ILE A 163 17.09 4.84 -21.82
N ASN A 164 18.11 5.29 -21.09
CA ASN A 164 19.45 4.72 -21.15
C ASN A 164 19.48 3.24 -20.74
N PHE A 165 18.78 2.89 -19.65
CA PHE A 165 18.66 1.49 -19.23
C PHE A 165 18.00 0.64 -20.31
N ARG A 166 16.88 1.09 -20.89
CA ARG A 166 16.15 0.34 -21.90
C ARG A 166 17.00 0.12 -23.14
N ASP A 167 17.64 1.16 -23.64
CA ASP A 167 18.51 1.09 -24.82
C ASP A 167 19.68 0.12 -24.58
N ASP A 168 20.35 0.21 -23.43
CA ASP A 168 21.42 -0.72 -23.04
C ASP A 168 20.91 -2.17 -22.91
N TYR A 169 19.73 -2.36 -22.33
CA TYR A 169 19.13 -3.67 -22.13
C TYR A 169 18.76 -4.33 -23.46
N VAL A 170 18.12 -3.59 -24.37
CA VAL A 170 17.75 -4.06 -25.72
C VAL A 170 19.01 -4.36 -26.53
N ASN A 171 20.02 -3.50 -26.48
CA ASN A 171 21.29 -3.72 -27.19
C ASN A 171 22.03 -4.99 -26.74
N ARG A 172 21.88 -5.38 -25.47
CA ARG A 172 22.54 -6.57 -24.91
C ARG A 172 21.72 -7.84 -25.02
N SER A 173 20.41 -7.75 -24.83
CA SER A 173 19.52 -8.92 -24.72
C SER A 173 18.67 -9.19 -25.96
N GLY A 174 18.51 -8.18 -26.84
CA GLY A 174 17.66 -8.25 -28.03
C GLY A 174 16.16 -8.20 -27.75
N VAL A 175 15.74 -7.94 -26.51
CA VAL A 175 14.32 -7.87 -26.10
C VAL A 175 14.07 -6.66 -25.20
N GLU A 176 12.82 -6.20 -25.16
CA GLU A 176 12.40 -5.12 -24.25
C GLU A 176 12.47 -5.58 -22.78
N PRO A 177 12.87 -4.69 -21.86
CA PRO A 177 12.84 -5.00 -20.44
C PRO A 177 11.40 -5.16 -19.95
N ASN A 178 11.19 -6.15 -19.08
CA ASN A 178 9.95 -6.29 -18.32
C ASN A 178 10.16 -5.78 -16.88
N THR A 179 9.12 -5.83 -16.05
CA THR A 179 9.19 -5.39 -14.64
C THR A 179 10.34 -6.06 -13.87
N PHE A 180 10.63 -7.34 -14.13
CA PHE A 180 11.75 -8.03 -13.47
C PHE A 180 13.12 -7.56 -13.96
N SER A 181 13.23 -7.14 -15.23
CA SER A 181 14.44 -6.52 -15.76
C SER A 181 14.75 -5.21 -15.03
N TYR A 182 13.74 -4.36 -14.83
CA TYR A 182 13.89 -3.11 -14.09
C TYR A 182 14.20 -3.35 -12.60
N LEU A 183 13.50 -4.30 -11.97
CA LEU A 183 13.78 -4.69 -10.59
C LEU A 183 15.22 -5.19 -10.44
N GLY A 184 15.69 -6.03 -11.36
CA GLY A 184 17.07 -6.52 -11.37
C GLY A 184 18.10 -5.41 -11.56
N TYR A 185 17.79 -4.40 -12.39
CA TYR A 185 18.63 -3.22 -12.59
C TYR A 185 18.77 -2.39 -11.30
N ASP A 186 17.65 -2.09 -10.63
CA ASP A 186 17.62 -1.35 -9.38
C ASP A 186 18.37 -2.09 -8.27
N ILE A 187 18.10 -3.40 -8.11
CA ILE A 187 18.80 -4.25 -7.15
C ILE A 187 20.31 -4.25 -7.44
N GLY A 188 20.71 -4.38 -8.70
CA GLY A 188 22.12 -4.36 -9.09
C GLY A 188 22.79 -3.03 -8.75
N LYS A 189 22.15 -1.90 -9.05
CA LYS A 189 22.66 -0.57 -8.69
C LYS A 189 22.77 -0.40 -7.18
N TYR A 190 21.76 -0.83 -6.43
CA TYR A 190 21.75 -0.77 -4.97
C TYR A 190 22.94 -1.54 -4.37
N TYR A 191 23.16 -2.79 -4.80
CA TYR A 191 24.29 -3.59 -4.33
C TYR A 191 25.64 -2.99 -4.72
N LEU A 192 25.79 -2.48 -5.95
CA LEU A 192 27.03 -1.83 -6.39
C LEU A 192 27.32 -0.55 -5.59
N ASN A 193 26.27 0.22 -5.26
CA ASN A 193 26.39 1.39 -4.40
C ASN A 193 26.78 1.03 -2.96
N ALA A 194 26.25 -0.07 -2.42
CA ALA A 194 26.63 -0.58 -1.11
C ALA A 194 28.10 -1.05 -1.09
N ILE A 195 28.51 -1.86 -2.08
CA ILE A 195 29.86 -2.42 -2.17
C ILE A 195 30.92 -1.33 -2.32
N SER A 196 30.62 -0.23 -3.02
CA SER A 196 31.58 0.87 -3.20
C SER A 196 31.86 1.68 -1.93
N GLN A 197 31.04 1.52 -0.89
CA GLN A 197 31.13 2.26 0.37
C GLN A 197 31.73 1.45 1.52
N ILE A 198 31.87 0.13 1.36
CA ILE A 198 32.44 -0.75 2.39
C ILE A 198 33.91 -1.05 2.11
N ALA A 199 34.74 -1.02 3.16
CA ALA A 199 36.15 -1.39 3.06
C ALA A 199 36.37 -2.91 3.16
N ASN A 200 35.54 -3.59 3.96
CA ASN A 200 35.58 -5.02 4.18
C ASN A 200 34.26 -5.67 3.72
N PRO A 201 34.29 -6.63 2.77
CA PRO A 201 33.10 -7.36 2.34
C PRO A 201 32.32 -8.05 3.45
N ASP A 202 32.98 -8.44 4.55
CA ASP A 202 32.32 -9.11 5.68
C ASP A 202 31.35 -8.18 6.44
N ASP A 203 31.53 -6.86 6.31
CA ASP A 203 30.68 -5.86 6.98
C ASP A 203 29.37 -5.59 6.21
N PHE A 204 29.16 -6.25 5.06
CA PHE A 204 28.07 -5.96 4.14
C PHE A 204 26.68 -6.05 4.79
N THR A 205 26.42 -7.08 5.60
CA THR A 205 25.11 -7.26 6.27
C THR A 205 24.90 -6.28 7.42
N ILE A 206 25.97 -5.79 8.03
CA ILE A 206 25.93 -4.77 9.08
C ILE A 206 25.68 -3.39 8.46
N PHE A 207 26.22 -3.16 7.26
CA PHE A 207 26.15 -1.88 6.58
C PHE A 207 24.80 -1.62 5.88
N LEU A 208 24.16 -2.65 5.34
CA LEU A 208 22.88 -2.54 4.62
C LEU A 208 21.79 -1.74 5.36
N PRO A 209 21.54 -1.98 6.66
CA PRO A 209 20.63 -1.18 7.49
C PRO A 209 20.87 0.33 7.50
N HIS A 210 22.11 0.74 7.30
CA HIS A 210 22.56 2.13 7.45
C HIS A 210 22.72 2.86 6.11
N LEU A 211 22.37 2.20 5.00
CA LEU A 211 22.34 2.85 3.70
C LEU A 211 21.16 3.82 3.62
N GLU A 212 21.43 4.97 3.02
CA GLU A 212 20.38 5.92 2.66
C GLU A 212 19.32 5.24 1.78
N PRO A 213 18.03 5.63 1.91
CA PRO A 213 16.97 5.11 1.05
C PRO A 213 17.33 5.24 -0.43
N PHE A 214 17.29 4.11 -1.13
CA PHE A 214 17.55 4.05 -2.57
C PHE A 214 16.25 4.17 -3.33
N ASN A 215 16.15 5.17 -4.20
CA ASN A 215 15.01 5.35 -5.10
C ASN A 215 15.43 4.95 -6.51
N GLY A 216 15.09 3.72 -6.89
CA GLY A 216 15.33 3.20 -8.23
C GLY A 216 14.29 3.66 -9.24
N VAL A 217 14.42 3.15 -10.48
CA VAL A 217 13.46 3.46 -11.54
C VAL A 217 12.14 2.69 -11.40
N SER A 218 12.17 1.54 -10.75
CA SER A 218 11.03 0.62 -10.55
C SER A 218 10.75 0.25 -9.10
N THR A 219 11.69 0.43 -8.18
CA THR A 219 11.48 0.14 -6.77
C THR A 219 12.26 1.08 -5.86
N SER A 220 11.69 1.35 -4.69
CA SER A 220 12.40 1.99 -3.58
C SER A 220 12.91 0.90 -2.62
N ILE A 221 14.13 1.05 -2.12
CA ILE A 221 14.78 0.10 -1.20
C ILE A 221 15.28 0.85 0.03
N ASN A 222 14.84 0.42 1.20
CA ASN A 222 15.36 0.85 2.49
C ASN A 222 15.23 -0.32 3.48
N PHE A 223 16.32 -0.79 4.07
CA PHE A 223 16.27 -1.91 5.01
C PHE A 223 16.00 -1.49 6.46
N GLY A 224 16.26 -0.23 6.82
CA GLY A 224 16.13 0.22 8.21
C GLY A 224 16.87 -0.74 9.17
N ASP A 225 16.31 -1.01 10.35
CA ASP A 225 16.93 -1.89 11.34
C ASP A 225 16.74 -3.40 11.08
N ASP A 226 16.07 -3.80 9.99
CA ASP A 226 15.75 -5.19 9.68
C ASP A 226 16.35 -5.62 8.33
N ASN A 227 16.31 -6.92 8.03
CA ASN A 227 16.74 -7.49 6.74
C ASN A 227 15.63 -7.47 5.68
N SER A 228 14.54 -6.73 5.90
CA SER A 228 13.41 -6.61 4.98
C SER A 228 13.25 -5.17 4.50
N ASN A 229 12.89 -4.99 3.22
CA ASN A 229 12.66 -3.67 2.67
C ASN A 229 11.43 -3.04 3.34
N ASP A 230 11.56 -1.79 3.75
CA ASP A 230 10.57 -0.99 4.43
C ASP A 230 10.13 0.22 3.58
N ALA A 231 10.69 0.39 2.38
CA ALA A 231 10.32 1.50 1.52
C ALA A 231 8.95 1.26 0.88
N LEU A 232 8.01 2.16 1.16
CA LEU A 232 6.72 2.27 0.50
C LEU A 232 6.52 3.67 -0.09
N ASN A 233 5.89 3.69 -1.25
CA ASN A 233 5.40 4.86 -1.94
C ASN A 233 3.89 4.96 -1.75
N LEU A 234 3.37 6.18 -1.59
CA LEU A 234 1.94 6.45 -1.52
C LEU A 234 1.45 7.00 -2.86
N TYR A 235 0.33 6.46 -3.33
CA TYR A 235 -0.34 6.93 -4.54
C TYR A 235 -1.81 7.23 -4.26
N GLN A 236 -2.33 8.24 -4.95
CA GLN A 236 -3.74 8.59 -4.95
C GLN A 236 -4.35 8.31 -6.33
N ILE A 237 -5.52 7.68 -6.35
CA ILE A 237 -6.28 7.43 -7.58
C ILE A 237 -7.25 8.59 -7.79
N THR A 238 -7.09 9.31 -8.90
CA THR A 238 -7.90 10.51 -9.22
C THR A 238 -8.54 10.42 -10.60
N LEU A 239 -9.47 11.34 -10.90
CA LEU A 239 -10.07 11.46 -12.24
C LEU A 239 -9.05 11.72 -13.35
N ASP A 240 -7.87 12.25 -13.02
CA ASP A 240 -6.79 12.53 -13.98
C ASP A 240 -5.79 11.36 -14.08
N GLY A 241 -6.03 10.27 -13.36
CA GLY A 241 -5.13 9.13 -13.22
C GLY A 241 -4.48 9.02 -11.84
N ILE A 242 -3.48 8.14 -11.74
CA ILE A 242 -2.75 7.85 -10.51
C ILE A 242 -1.67 8.91 -10.28
N LYS A 243 -1.65 9.52 -9.10
CA LYS A 243 -0.67 10.55 -8.69
C LYS A 243 0.17 10.04 -7.53
N SER A 244 1.49 10.16 -7.63
CA SER A 244 2.38 9.91 -6.49
C SER A 244 2.23 11.03 -5.46
N ILE A 245 2.14 10.66 -4.19
CA ILE A 245 2.05 11.57 -3.06
C ILE A 245 3.37 11.50 -2.33
N LYS A 246 4.00 12.67 -2.14
CA LYS A 246 5.22 12.76 -1.35
C LYS A 246 4.89 12.52 0.12
N VAL A 247 5.67 11.65 0.72
CA VAL A 247 5.60 11.30 2.13
C VAL A 247 6.85 11.89 2.76
N ASP A 248 6.67 12.86 3.66
CA ASP A 248 7.74 13.45 4.48
C ASP A 248 7.98 12.60 5.74
#